data_AF-A0A238UDR3-F1
#
_entry.id   AF-A0A238UDR3-F1
#
_cell.length_a   1.000
_cell.length_b   1.000
_cell.length_c   1.000
_cell.angle_alpha   90.00
_cell.angle_beta   90.00
_cell.angle_gamma   90.00
#
_symmetry.space_group_name_H-M   'P 1'
#
loop_
_entity.id
_entity.type
_entity.pdbx_description
1 polymer ?
#
loop_
_entity_poly.entity_id
_entity_poly.type
_entity_poly.pdbx_seq_one_letter_code
_entity_poly.pdbx_strand_id
1 'polypeptide(L)'
;MKNLIITIVTIAAGFGITYYVLDNVFVSQTNTNVAVVNSTPDVSPEIENTSESEVNTSEESNEIDNEMLPQGIDKHLASVDSWNNYYNENIDLSSNFIALNTKGEEIDKGDFLSNLSSGSYAPIKLLTGEEMYQLYNLNDSQNEIGKSIKDISTILFSYYNKEGTKMPEFNFTDLNGTKFTTENTQEKIVIMKCWYIDDEASIKEFKELNSLYDEYEAYEDVIFLSLAFDNSNKLKKFLIKNEFRYPVIPNQKDFIENQMEVDHFPTHLIIDEEGYIEKMVSSVEELKETLNKMSAPDLSEEMDQ
;
A
#
# COMPACT_ATOMS: atom_id res chain seq x y z
N MET A 1 12.97 -19.78 11.63
CA MET A 1 12.61 -19.35 10.27
C MET A 1 11.07 -19.21 10.08
N LYS A 2 10.29 -18.90 11.13
CA LYS A 2 8.93 -18.32 11.01
C LYS A 2 8.51 -17.53 12.28
N ASN A 3 9.48 -17.14 13.13
CA ASN A 3 9.23 -16.82 14.55
C ASN A 3 9.62 -15.39 15.00
N LEU A 4 10.27 -14.58 14.16
CA LEU A 4 10.72 -13.24 14.58
C LEU A 4 9.58 -12.21 14.49
N ILE A 5 8.79 -12.25 13.41
CA ILE A 5 7.53 -11.47 13.28
C ILE A 5 6.61 -11.70 14.49
N ILE A 6 6.45 -12.97 14.92
CA ILE A 6 5.69 -13.36 16.12
C ILE A 6 6.24 -12.69 17.40
N THR A 7 7.55 -12.45 17.48
CA THR A 7 8.20 -11.85 18.65
C THR A 7 7.87 -10.36 18.77
N ILE A 8 7.81 -9.62 17.65
CA ILE A 8 7.35 -8.21 17.62
C ILE A 8 5.86 -8.13 18.02
N VAL A 9 5.03 -9.01 17.46
CA VAL A 9 3.58 -9.11 17.77
C VAL A 9 3.32 -9.32 19.28
N THR A 10 4.13 -10.13 19.96
CA THR A 10 3.89 -10.50 21.37
C THR A 10 4.05 -9.32 22.34
N ILE A 11 4.92 -8.34 22.03
CA ILE A 11 5.21 -7.21 22.93
C ILE A 11 4.23 -6.04 22.71
N ALA A 12 3.88 -5.73 21.46
CA ALA A 12 2.92 -4.68 21.13
C ALA A 12 1.53 -4.93 21.75
N ALA A 13 1.06 -6.19 21.70
CA ALA A 13 -0.23 -6.58 22.27
C ALA A 13 -0.34 -6.30 23.79
N GLY A 14 0.77 -6.45 24.54
CA GLY A 14 0.79 -6.25 26.00
C GLY A 14 0.48 -4.81 26.44
N PHE A 15 0.91 -3.83 25.66
CA PHE A 15 0.67 -2.40 25.95
C PHE A 15 -0.69 -1.91 25.42
N GLY A 16 -1.17 -2.42 24.28
CA GLY A 16 -2.50 -2.08 23.76
C GLY A 16 -3.64 -2.59 24.66
N ILE A 17 -3.57 -3.84 25.12
CA ILE A 17 -4.62 -4.46 25.95
C ILE A 17 -4.74 -3.76 27.32
N THR A 18 -3.62 -3.35 27.92
CA THR A 18 -3.64 -2.65 29.22
C THR A 18 -4.26 -1.25 29.13
N TYR A 19 -4.13 -0.55 28.00
CA TYR A 19 -4.77 0.75 27.78
C TYR A 19 -6.28 0.59 27.50
N TYR A 20 -6.67 -0.34 26.62
CA TYR A 20 -8.07 -0.56 26.22
C TYR A 20 -8.98 -1.04 27.37
N VAL A 21 -8.44 -1.81 28.32
CA VAL A 21 -9.18 -2.26 29.51
C VAL A 21 -9.43 -1.11 30.49
N LEU A 22 -8.54 -0.11 30.57
CA LEU A 22 -8.71 1.02 31.48
C LEU A 22 -9.85 1.97 31.06
N ASP A 23 -9.97 2.29 29.76
CA ASP A 23 -11.06 3.13 29.25
C ASP A 23 -12.44 2.45 29.39
N ASN A 24 -12.56 1.18 28.99
CA ASN A 24 -13.84 0.47 29.01
C ASN A 24 -14.37 0.18 30.43
N VAL A 25 -13.49 0.02 31.43
CA VAL A 25 -13.91 -0.14 32.83
C VAL A 25 -14.48 1.16 33.42
N PHE A 26 -14.03 2.33 32.94
CA PHE A 26 -14.52 3.62 33.44
C PHE A 26 -15.89 4.04 32.87
N VAL A 27 -16.23 3.60 31.65
CA VAL A 27 -17.47 4.01 30.96
C VAL A 27 -18.72 3.26 31.46
N SER A 28 -18.60 2.03 31.97
CA SER A 28 -19.77 1.19 32.33
C SER A 28 -20.52 1.58 33.62
N GLN A 29 -20.04 2.57 34.40
CA GLN A 29 -20.67 2.98 35.67
C GLN A 29 -21.56 4.23 35.58
N THR A 30 -22.49 4.30 34.61
CA THR A 30 -23.72 5.10 34.80
C THR A 30 -24.98 4.49 34.17
N ASN A 31 -26.00 4.36 35.02
CA ASN A 31 -27.45 4.37 34.71
C ASN A 31 -28.10 3.17 34.01
N THR A 32 -28.46 2.18 34.83
CA THR A 32 -29.65 1.33 34.62
C THR A 32 -30.95 2.03 35.06
N ASN A 33 -32.06 1.79 34.34
CA ASN A 33 -33.46 1.63 34.81
C ASN A 33 -34.39 1.52 33.56
N VAL A 34 -35.05 0.38 33.23
CA VAL A 34 -36.31 -0.18 33.82
C VAL A 34 -37.54 0.69 33.43
N ALA A 35 -38.64 0.23 32.78
CA ALA A 35 -39.34 -1.08 32.76
C ALA A 35 -40.38 -1.30 31.60
N VAL A 36 -40.81 -2.56 31.38
CA VAL A 36 -42.22 -3.11 31.25
C VAL A 36 -43.22 -2.59 30.16
N VAL A 37 -44.11 -3.40 29.49
CA VAL A 37 -44.22 -4.86 29.17
C VAL A 37 -45.42 -5.16 28.20
N ASN A 38 -45.41 -6.29 27.44
CA ASN A 38 -46.53 -6.99 26.71
C ASN A 38 -47.23 -6.27 25.50
N SER A 39 -47.89 -6.90 24.50
CA SER A 39 -48.36 -8.30 24.29
C SER A 39 -48.50 -8.66 22.77
N THR A 40 -48.46 -9.95 22.42
CA THR A 40 -48.95 -10.61 21.17
C THR A 40 -50.48 -10.89 21.24
N PRO A 41 -51.25 -11.44 20.24
CA PRO A 41 -50.82 -12.38 19.17
C PRO A 41 -51.53 -12.43 17.76
N ASP A 42 -50.84 -13.11 16.83
CA ASP A 42 -51.30 -14.12 15.82
C ASP A 42 -52.34 -13.81 14.71
N VAL A 43 -52.05 -14.31 13.49
CA VAL A 43 -52.89 -15.12 12.57
C VAL A 43 -52.27 -15.18 11.15
N SER A 44 -52.32 -16.36 10.53
CA SER A 44 -51.93 -16.74 9.16
C SER A 44 -53.01 -17.71 8.61
N PRO A 45 -52.98 -18.30 7.39
CA PRO A 45 -52.32 -17.96 6.11
C PRO A 45 -53.34 -17.87 4.94
N GLU A 46 -52.91 -17.74 3.66
CA GLU A 46 -53.40 -18.61 2.55
C GLU A 46 -52.55 -18.51 1.27
N ILE A 47 -52.75 -19.45 0.35
CA ILE A 47 -51.91 -19.78 -0.81
C ILE A 47 -52.76 -19.72 -2.08
N GLU A 48 -52.24 -19.22 -3.21
CA GLU A 48 -52.68 -19.72 -4.53
C GLU A 48 -51.58 -19.69 -5.59
N ASN A 49 -51.73 -20.53 -6.60
CA ASN A 49 -50.68 -21.00 -7.51
C ASN A 49 -51.25 -21.14 -8.94
N THR A 50 -50.58 -20.60 -9.96
CA THR A 50 -50.85 -20.91 -11.38
C THR A 50 -49.60 -20.81 -12.24
N SER A 51 -49.57 -21.62 -13.30
CA SER A 51 -48.41 -22.15 -14.02
C SER A 51 -48.37 -21.78 -15.51
N GLU A 52 -47.16 -21.82 -16.10
CA GLU A 52 -46.88 -22.01 -17.56
C GLU A 52 -47.43 -20.92 -18.52
N SER A 53 -46.87 -20.59 -19.69
CA SER A 53 -45.70 -20.96 -20.53
C SER A 53 -45.36 -19.70 -21.39
N GLU A 54 -44.28 -19.53 -22.16
CA GLU A 54 -43.71 -20.32 -23.26
C GLU A 54 -42.26 -19.87 -23.57
N VAL A 55 -41.54 -20.68 -24.34
CA VAL A 55 -40.19 -20.38 -24.88
C VAL A 55 -40.29 -19.43 -26.07
N ASN A 56 -39.42 -18.41 -26.13
CA ASN A 56 -39.03 -17.82 -27.41
C ASN A 56 -37.54 -17.49 -27.42
N THR A 57 -36.85 -17.94 -28.46
CA THR A 57 -35.40 -17.77 -28.65
C THR A 57 -35.09 -16.51 -29.46
N SER A 58 -34.26 -15.64 -28.90
CA SER A 58 -33.49 -14.65 -29.66
C SER A 58 -32.08 -14.58 -29.09
N GLU A 59 -31.08 -14.67 -29.97
CA GLU A 59 -29.68 -14.47 -29.62
C GLU A 59 -29.48 -12.97 -29.32
N GLU A 60 -29.15 -12.64 -28.08
CA GLU A 60 -28.70 -11.31 -27.69
C GLU A 60 -27.47 -11.44 -26.79
N SER A 61 -26.60 -10.44 -26.85
CA SER A 61 -25.23 -10.48 -26.31
C SER A 61 -25.17 -10.74 -24.81
N ASN A 62 -24.26 -11.61 -24.39
CA ASN A 62 -23.77 -11.65 -23.01
C ASN A 62 -22.95 -10.38 -22.72
N GLU A 63 -23.63 -9.25 -22.51
CA GLU A 63 -23.11 -8.28 -21.55
C GLU A 63 -23.17 -8.96 -20.18
N ILE A 64 -21.99 -9.24 -19.62
CA ILE A 64 -21.92 -9.67 -18.22
C ILE A 64 -22.27 -8.43 -17.41
N ASP A 65 -23.49 -8.41 -16.90
CA ASP A 65 -24.00 -7.37 -15.99
C ASP A 65 -23.19 -7.49 -14.68
N ASN A 66 -22.04 -6.83 -14.66
CA ASN A 66 -21.07 -6.96 -13.57
C ASN A 66 -21.53 -6.09 -12.40
N GLU A 67 -22.48 -6.59 -11.62
CA GLU A 67 -23.11 -5.92 -10.48
C GLU A 67 -22.12 -5.36 -9.44
N MET A 68 -20.86 -5.80 -9.48
CA MET A 68 -19.77 -5.33 -8.62
C MET A 68 -19.11 -4.04 -9.12
N LEU A 69 -19.30 -3.61 -10.36
CA LEU A 69 -18.76 -2.33 -10.85
C LEU A 69 -19.60 -1.14 -10.32
N PRO A 70 -18.96 -0.03 -9.89
CA PRO A 70 -19.68 1.14 -9.42
C PRO A 70 -20.46 1.80 -10.55
N GLN A 71 -21.71 2.21 -10.27
CA GLN A 71 -22.49 2.95 -11.25
C GLN A 71 -21.94 4.36 -11.49
N GLY A 72 -21.86 4.78 -12.75
CA GLY A 72 -21.47 6.13 -13.13
C GLY A 72 -19.97 6.37 -13.29
N ILE A 73 -19.19 5.33 -13.60
CA ILE A 73 -17.76 5.41 -13.98
C ILE A 73 -17.47 6.59 -14.92
N ASP A 74 -18.32 6.82 -15.93
CA ASP A 74 -18.19 7.94 -16.88
C ASP A 74 -18.09 9.32 -16.21
N LYS A 75 -18.66 9.52 -15.01
CA LYS A 75 -18.56 10.77 -14.25
C LYS A 75 -17.17 10.95 -13.64
N HIS A 76 -16.58 9.85 -13.14
CA HIS A 76 -15.22 9.86 -12.62
C HIS A 76 -14.21 10.06 -13.76
N LEU A 77 -14.48 9.50 -14.93
CA LEU A 77 -13.66 9.67 -16.15
C LEU A 77 -14.07 10.88 -17.02
N ALA A 78 -14.90 11.81 -16.51
CA ALA A 78 -15.37 12.97 -17.28
C ALA A 78 -14.35 14.12 -17.34
N SER A 79 -13.41 14.19 -16.40
CA SER A 79 -12.36 15.21 -16.34
C SER A 79 -11.19 14.74 -15.48
N VAL A 80 -10.01 15.35 -15.67
CA VAL A 80 -8.82 15.07 -14.84
C VAL A 80 -9.09 15.32 -13.36
N ASP A 81 -9.83 16.38 -13.00
CA ASP A 81 -10.19 16.66 -11.60
C ASP A 81 -11.11 15.60 -11.01
N SER A 82 -12.11 15.14 -11.78
CA SER A 82 -13.02 14.06 -11.38
C SER A 82 -12.28 12.73 -11.21
N TRP A 83 -11.31 12.46 -12.08
CA TRP A 83 -10.46 11.28 -12.01
C TRP A 83 -9.54 11.30 -10.81
N ASN A 84 -8.83 12.41 -10.59
CA ASN A 84 -7.89 12.56 -9.47
C ASN A 84 -8.60 12.40 -8.12
N ASN A 85 -9.81 12.95 -7.96
CA ASN A 85 -10.61 12.76 -6.75
C ASN A 85 -10.97 11.27 -6.55
N TYR A 86 -11.47 10.61 -7.60
CA TYR A 86 -11.80 9.19 -7.54
C TYR A 86 -10.58 8.32 -7.21
N TYR A 87 -9.45 8.56 -7.88
CA TYR A 87 -8.20 7.84 -7.67
C TYR A 87 -7.73 7.96 -6.22
N ASN A 88 -7.62 9.19 -5.71
CA ASN A 88 -7.15 9.46 -4.34
C ASN A 88 -8.06 8.88 -3.24
N GLU A 89 -9.36 8.71 -3.52
CA GLU A 89 -10.32 8.16 -2.56
C GLU A 89 -10.44 6.62 -2.62
N ASN A 90 -10.08 5.99 -3.75
CA ASN A 90 -10.46 4.59 -4.02
C ASN A 90 -9.33 3.68 -4.50
N ILE A 91 -8.16 4.19 -4.90
CA ILE A 91 -7.15 3.41 -5.62
C ILE A 91 -5.79 3.44 -4.90
N ASP A 92 -5.37 2.30 -4.35
CA ASP A 92 -4.02 2.05 -3.83
C ASP A 92 -3.35 0.91 -4.63
N LEU A 93 -2.74 1.28 -5.75
CA LEU A 93 -2.00 0.34 -6.61
C LEU A 93 -0.65 -0.11 -6.00
N SER A 94 -0.19 0.51 -4.91
CA SER A 94 1.03 0.09 -4.20
C SER A 94 0.78 -1.21 -3.43
N SER A 95 -0.38 -1.31 -2.77
CA SER A 95 -0.81 -2.43 -1.94
C SER A 95 -1.07 -3.74 -2.69
N ASN A 96 -1.37 -4.80 -1.93
CA ASN A 96 -1.83 -6.06 -2.48
C ASN A 96 -3.34 -5.96 -2.79
N PHE A 97 -3.71 -6.29 -4.02
CA PHE A 97 -5.09 -6.26 -4.52
C PHE A 97 -5.30 -7.38 -5.53
N ILE A 98 -6.54 -7.81 -5.74
CA ILE A 98 -6.92 -8.75 -6.80
C ILE A 98 -7.13 -7.96 -8.09
N ALA A 99 -6.42 -8.37 -9.16
CA ALA A 99 -6.35 -7.65 -10.41
C ALA A 99 -7.22 -8.32 -11.48
N LEU A 100 -8.17 -7.59 -12.07
CA LEU A 100 -9.11 -8.12 -13.06
C LEU A 100 -8.92 -7.45 -14.43
N ASN A 101 -8.98 -8.27 -15.49
CA ASN A 101 -8.96 -7.77 -16.87
C ASN A 101 -10.30 -7.12 -17.27
N THR A 102 -10.39 -6.61 -18.50
CA THR A 102 -11.59 -5.91 -18.99
C THR A 102 -12.89 -6.73 -18.99
N LYS A 103 -12.83 -8.07 -18.85
CA LYS A 103 -13.98 -8.97 -18.74
C LYS A 103 -14.32 -9.37 -17.29
N GLY A 104 -13.56 -8.91 -16.30
CA GLY A 104 -13.67 -9.35 -14.91
C GLY A 104 -12.97 -10.68 -14.61
N GLU A 105 -12.12 -11.19 -15.51
CA GLU A 105 -11.31 -12.39 -15.27
C GLU A 105 -10.02 -11.99 -14.53
N GLU A 106 -9.63 -12.75 -13.51
CA GLU A 106 -8.40 -12.50 -12.73
C GLU A 106 -7.14 -12.63 -13.59
N ILE A 107 -6.19 -11.73 -13.36
CA ILE A 107 -4.87 -11.68 -14.01
C ILE A 107 -3.78 -11.34 -12.98
N ASP A 108 -2.52 -11.53 -13.37
CA ASP A 108 -1.39 -11.14 -12.54
C ASP A 108 -1.33 -9.62 -12.31
N LYS A 109 -0.87 -9.19 -11.13
CA LYS A 109 -0.72 -7.76 -10.78
C LYS A 109 0.27 -7.05 -11.71
N GLY A 110 1.35 -7.70 -12.12
CA GLY A 110 2.30 -7.18 -13.09
C GLY A 110 1.66 -6.97 -14.46
N ASP A 111 0.89 -7.94 -14.96
CA ASP A 111 0.12 -7.79 -16.20
C ASP A 111 -0.88 -6.63 -16.13
N PHE A 112 -1.56 -6.45 -14.99
CA PHE A 112 -2.48 -5.34 -14.76
C PHE A 112 -1.77 -3.98 -14.78
N LEU A 113 -0.69 -3.82 -14.02
CA LEU A 113 0.11 -2.58 -14.01
C LEU A 113 0.77 -2.29 -15.37
N SER A 114 1.21 -3.32 -16.09
CA SER A 114 1.73 -3.20 -17.46
C SER A 114 0.64 -2.72 -18.43
N ASN A 115 -0.61 -3.19 -18.28
CA ASN A 115 -1.73 -2.66 -19.06
C ASN A 115 -2.01 -1.19 -18.73
N LEU A 116 -2.03 -0.79 -17.45
CA LEU A 116 -2.19 0.62 -17.08
C LEU A 116 -1.06 1.51 -17.62
N SER A 117 0.18 1.01 -17.67
CA SER A 117 1.36 1.69 -18.24
C SER A 117 1.24 1.97 -19.76
N SER A 118 0.26 1.38 -20.45
CA SER A 118 -0.09 1.77 -21.83
C SER A 118 -0.74 3.16 -21.90
N GLY A 119 -1.48 3.55 -20.87
CA GLY A 119 -2.38 4.71 -20.85
C GLY A 119 -3.73 4.47 -21.53
N SER A 120 -4.06 3.25 -21.94
CA SER A 120 -5.33 2.88 -22.59
C SER A 120 -6.42 2.38 -21.63
N TYR A 121 -6.10 2.24 -20.34
CA TYR A 121 -7.01 1.70 -19.33
C TYR A 121 -6.96 2.52 -18.04
N ALA A 122 -8.04 2.47 -17.26
CA ALA A 122 -8.10 2.95 -15.88
C ALA A 122 -8.43 1.80 -14.91
N PRO A 123 -7.87 1.79 -13.69
CA PRO A 123 -8.31 0.89 -12.62
C PRO A 123 -9.63 1.41 -12.03
N ILE A 124 -10.62 0.52 -11.91
CA ILE A 124 -11.89 0.79 -11.24
C ILE A 124 -12.05 -0.17 -10.06
N LYS A 125 -12.25 0.38 -8.85
CA LYS A 125 -12.53 -0.39 -7.65
C LYS A 125 -13.93 -1.01 -7.69
N LEU A 126 -13.99 -2.31 -7.39
CA LEU A 126 -15.25 -3.04 -7.25
C LEU A 126 -15.91 -2.74 -5.90
N LEU A 127 -17.24 -2.85 -5.85
CA LEU A 127 -18.07 -2.66 -4.66
C LEU A 127 -18.04 -3.90 -3.74
N THR A 128 -16.85 -4.32 -3.35
CA THR A 128 -16.58 -5.55 -2.60
C THR A 128 -15.87 -5.27 -1.27
N GLY A 129 -15.85 -6.27 -0.37
CA GLY A 129 -15.11 -6.18 0.90
C GLY A 129 -13.58 -6.34 0.75
N GLU A 130 -13.13 -6.83 -0.40
CA GLU A 130 -11.73 -7.02 -0.76
C GLU A 130 -11.26 -5.88 -1.68
N GLU A 131 -9.97 -5.52 -1.61
CA GLU A 131 -9.33 -4.61 -2.55
C GLU A 131 -9.21 -5.30 -3.92
N MET A 132 -10.16 -4.98 -4.81
CA MET A 132 -10.20 -5.53 -6.18
C MET A 132 -10.32 -4.40 -7.19
N TYR A 133 -9.47 -4.43 -8.21
CA TYR A 133 -9.46 -3.44 -9.30
C TYR A 133 -9.65 -4.10 -10.66
N GLN A 134 -10.56 -3.56 -11.48
CA GLN A 134 -10.79 -4.01 -12.86
C GLN A 134 -10.28 -2.97 -13.87
N LEU A 135 -9.67 -3.44 -14.96
CA LEU A 135 -9.30 -2.60 -16.10
C LEU A 135 -10.55 -2.12 -16.84
N TYR A 136 -10.70 -0.82 -16.99
CA TYR A 136 -11.74 -0.18 -17.80
C TYR A 136 -11.11 0.53 -19.01
N ASN A 137 -11.66 0.34 -20.21
CA ASN A 137 -11.12 0.94 -21.43
C ASN A 137 -11.29 2.47 -21.42
N LEU A 138 -10.21 3.19 -21.69
CA LEU A 138 -10.27 4.64 -21.97
C LEU A 138 -10.51 4.89 -23.46
N ASN A 139 -11.18 6.00 -23.76
CA ASN A 139 -11.41 6.46 -25.13
C ASN A 139 -10.62 7.74 -25.45
N ASP A 140 -10.58 8.13 -26.73
CA ASP A 140 -9.80 9.27 -27.25
C ASP A 140 -10.05 10.62 -26.53
N SER A 141 -11.20 10.80 -25.86
CA SER A 141 -11.48 12.02 -25.08
C SER A 141 -10.79 12.05 -23.71
N GLN A 142 -10.29 10.92 -23.24
CA GLN A 142 -9.72 10.70 -21.91
C GLN A 142 -8.18 10.62 -21.93
N ASN A 143 -7.52 11.04 -23.02
CA ASN A 143 -6.07 10.92 -23.20
C ASN A 143 -5.23 11.53 -22.05
N GLU A 144 -5.66 12.64 -21.45
CA GLU A 144 -4.93 13.25 -20.31
C GLU A 144 -5.08 12.43 -19.01
N ILE A 145 -6.22 11.74 -18.82
CA ILE A 145 -6.43 10.77 -17.72
C ILE A 145 -5.57 9.53 -17.96
N GLY A 146 -5.60 8.99 -19.19
CA GLY A 146 -4.75 7.87 -19.59
C GLY A 146 -3.26 8.16 -19.42
N LYS A 147 -2.84 9.41 -19.66
CA LYS A 147 -1.47 9.87 -19.41
C LYS A 147 -1.13 9.88 -17.90
N SER A 148 -1.97 10.44 -17.04
CA SER A 148 -1.66 10.45 -15.59
C SER A 148 -1.62 9.04 -15.00
N ILE A 149 -2.52 8.15 -15.43
CA ILE A 149 -2.51 6.72 -15.08
C ILE A 149 -1.23 6.05 -15.56
N LYS A 150 -0.82 6.31 -16.81
CA LYS A 150 0.42 5.77 -17.36
C LYS A 150 1.65 6.22 -16.56
N ASP A 151 1.73 7.50 -16.24
CA ASP A 151 2.89 8.07 -15.55
C ASP A 151 3.07 7.39 -14.18
N ILE A 152 2.01 7.27 -13.36
CA ILE A 152 2.10 6.56 -12.06
C ILE A 152 2.27 5.04 -12.21
N SER A 153 1.58 4.41 -13.16
CA SER A 153 1.62 2.94 -13.31
C SER A 153 2.95 2.44 -13.85
N THR A 154 3.68 3.26 -14.63
CA THR A 154 5.03 2.93 -15.10
C THR A 154 6.00 2.80 -13.92
N ILE A 155 5.89 3.69 -12.92
CA ILE A 155 6.68 3.66 -11.68
C ILE A 155 6.33 2.38 -10.89
N LEU A 156 5.04 2.17 -10.62
CA LEU A 156 4.58 1.02 -9.83
C LEU A 156 4.85 -0.33 -10.51
N PHE A 157 4.81 -0.40 -11.83
CA PHE A 157 5.23 -1.58 -12.58
C PHE A 157 6.74 -1.81 -12.46
N SER A 158 7.56 -0.76 -12.53
CA SER A 158 9.01 -0.87 -12.30
C SER A 158 9.30 -1.42 -10.89
N TYR A 159 8.65 -0.85 -9.87
CA TYR A 159 8.75 -1.29 -8.48
C TYR A 159 8.31 -2.75 -8.29
N TYR A 160 7.16 -3.14 -8.84
CA TYR A 160 6.67 -4.53 -8.78
C TYR A 160 7.66 -5.52 -9.39
N ASN A 161 8.31 -5.17 -10.51
CA ASN A 161 9.35 -6.02 -11.12
C ASN A 161 10.67 -6.10 -10.30
N LYS A 162 10.82 -5.31 -9.24
CA LYS A 162 11.93 -5.39 -8.27
C LYS A 162 11.56 -6.17 -7.02
N GLU A 163 10.27 -6.30 -6.69
CA GLU A 163 9.80 -7.11 -5.55
C GLU A 163 10.25 -8.59 -5.73
N GLY A 164 10.72 -9.22 -4.65
CA GLY A 164 11.31 -10.56 -4.68
C GLY A 164 12.70 -10.65 -5.34
N THR A 165 13.29 -9.55 -5.82
CA THR A 165 14.68 -9.54 -6.33
C THR A 165 15.68 -9.24 -5.22
N LYS A 166 16.91 -9.76 -5.35
CA LYS A 166 17.95 -9.55 -4.33
C LYS A 166 18.59 -8.17 -4.49
N MET A 167 18.78 -7.45 -3.39
CA MET A 167 19.48 -6.17 -3.36
C MET A 167 20.92 -6.30 -3.92
N PRO A 168 21.40 -5.32 -4.71
CA PRO A 168 22.81 -5.24 -5.10
C PRO A 168 23.73 -5.20 -3.87
N GLU A 169 24.89 -5.85 -3.96
CA GLU A 169 25.90 -5.81 -2.89
C GLU A 169 26.34 -4.36 -2.61
N PHE A 170 26.39 -3.98 -1.34
CA PHE A 170 26.75 -2.62 -0.93
C PHE A 170 27.79 -2.58 0.19
N ASN A 171 28.55 -1.48 0.21
CA ASN A 171 29.51 -1.15 1.24
C ASN A 171 29.47 0.36 1.49
N PHE A 172 28.49 0.77 2.27
CA PHE A 172 28.20 2.16 2.57
C PHE A 172 28.96 2.66 3.80
N THR A 173 29.15 3.97 3.87
CA THR A 173 29.61 4.67 5.06
C THR A 173 28.81 5.95 5.21
N ASP A 174 28.20 6.14 6.38
CA ASP A 174 27.36 7.32 6.65
C ASP A 174 28.21 8.59 6.88
N LEU A 175 27.54 9.73 7.11
CA LEU A 175 28.19 11.00 7.42
C LEU A 175 28.99 11.00 8.75
N ASN A 176 28.77 10.03 9.64
CA ASN A 176 29.40 9.87 10.95
C ASN A 176 30.61 8.91 10.91
N GLY A 177 30.72 8.07 9.87
CA GLY A 177 31.74 7.04 9.71
C GLY A 177 31.26 5.61 10.04
N THR A 178 29.97 5.42 10.33
CA THR A 178 29.35 4.11 10.53
C THR A 178 29.32 3.36 9.20
N LYS A 179 29.67 2.07 9.21
CA LYS A 179 29.67 1.22 8.01
C LYS A 179 28.47 0.30 7.96
N PHE A 180 27.86 0.21 6.79
CA PHE A 180 26.76 -0.71 6.49
C PHE A 180 27.14 -1.51 5.25
N THR A 181 27.15 -2.84 5.35
CA THR A 181 27.50 -3.75 4.26
C THR A 181 26.47 -4.87 4.22
N THR A 182 26.30 -5.50 3.07
CA THR A 182 25.31 -6.58 2.89
C THR A 182 25.46 -7.70 3.93
N GLU A 183 26.68 -7.98 4.40
CA GLU A 183 26.94 -8.99 5.45
C GLU A 183 26.61 -8.50 6.87
N ASN A 184 26.70 -7.19 7.15
CA ASN A 184 26.40 -6.65 8.49
C ASN A 184 24.95 -6.18 8.66
N THR A 185 24.20 -6.12 7.55
CA THR A 185 22.74 -5.94 7.52
C THR A 185 21.98 -7.25 7.31
N GLN A 186 22.66 -8.40 7.18
CA GLN A 186 22.00 -9.70 7.07
C GLN A 186 21.23 -10.04 8.37
N GLU A 187 20.17 -10.83 8.27
CA GLU A 187 19.27 -11.20 9.37
C GLU A 187 18.52 -10.00 9.99
N LYS A 188 18.38 -8.90 9.24
CA LYS A 188 17.71 -7.66 9.67
C LYS A 188 16.85 -7.09 8.56
N ILE A 189 15.73 -6.47 8.93
CA ILE A 189 14.90 -5.70 8.00
C ILE A 189 15.61 -4.36 7.74
N VAL A 190 15.79 -4.00 6.47
CA VAL A 190 16.40 -2.71 6.09
C VAL A 190 15.35 -1.81 5.43
N ILE A 191 15.08 -0.67 6.05
CA ILE A 191 14.21 0.39 5.52
C ILE A 191 15.11 1.45 4.88
N MET A 192 15.03 1.59 3.55
CA MET A 192 15.96 2.40 2.77
C MET A 192 15.25 3.54 2.04
N LYS A 193 15.68 4.78 2.25
CA LYS A 193 15.21 5.95 1.49
C LYS A 193 16.23 6.41 0.45
N CYS A 194 15.78 6.66 -0.78
CA CYS A 194 16.54 7.32 -1.84
C CYS A 194 16.08 8.77 -2.03
N TRP A 195 17.00 9.74 -2.07
CA TRP A 195 16.67 11.18 -2.22
C TRP A 195 17.85 12.06 -2.67
N TYR A 196 17.59 13.35 -2.91
CA TYR A 196 18.61 14.39 -3.11
C TYR A 196 18.15 15.76 -2.59
N ILE A 197 19.08 16.69 -2.36
CA ILE A 197 18.82 17.96 -1.66
C ILE A 197 17.81 18.87 -2.39
N ASP A 198 17.81 18.84 -3.71
CA ASP A 198 16.99 19.70 -4.56
C ASP A 198 15.59 19.10 -4.88
N ASP A 199 15.20 17.97 -4.26
CA ASP A 199 13.85 17.41 -4.36
C ASP A 199 12.98 17.84 -3.16
N GLU A 200 12.07 18.79 -3.38
CA GLU A 200 11.18 19.26 -2.32
C GLU A 200 10.26 18.17 -1.74
N ALA A 201 9.90 17.14 -2.50
CA ALA A 201 9.02 16.07 -2.02
C ALA A 201 9.74 15.27 -0.93
N SER A 202 10.95 14.77 -1.22
CA SER A 202 11.81 14.08 -0.25
C SER A 202 12.02 14.86 1.04
N ILE A 203 12.19 16.18 0.98
CA ILE A 203 12.46 17.00 2.18
C ILE A 203 11.19 17.20 3.03
N LYS A 204 9.99 17.26 2.42
CA LYS A 204 8.72 17.39 3.15
C LYS A 204 8.46 16.20 4.07
N GLU A 205 8.86 15.00 3.67
CA GLU A 205 8.70 13.76 4.46
C GLU A 205 9.59 13.67 5.70
N PHE A 206 10.69 14.46 5.80
CA PHE A 206 11.72 14.28 6.83
C PHE A 206 11.17 14.25 8.26
N LYS A 207 10.14 15.07 8.53
CA LYS A 207 9.50 15.10 9.85
C LYS A 207 8.82 13.77 10.19
N GLU A 208 8.11 13.17 9.23
CA GLU A 208 7.39 11.92 9.43
C GLU A 208 8.33 10.72 9.46
N LEU A 209 9.38 10.75 8.63
CA LEU A 209 10.45 9.76 8.66
C LEU A 209 11.21 9.80 9.99
N ASN A 210 11.43 10.98 10.59
CA ASN A 210 11.99 11.06 11.93
C ASN A 210 11.05 10.41 12.95
N SER A 211 9.74 10.67 12.91
CA SER A 211 8.78 9.98 13.79
C SER A 211 8.77 8.46 13.59
N LEU A 212 8.85 7.97 12.35
CA LEU A 212 8.98 6.54 12.05
C LEU A 212 10.29 5.94 12.58
N TYR A 213 11.40 6.68 12.49
CA TYR A 213 12.67 6.27 13.11
C TYR A 213 12.52 6.13 14.62
N ASP A 214 11.89 7.09 15.28
CA ASP A 214 11.68 7.13 16.74
C ASP A 214 10.79 5.97 17.24
N GLU A 215 9.82 5.54 16.42
CA GLU A 215 8.97 4.36 16.69
C GLU A 215 9.76 3.04 16.63
N TYR A 216 10.78 2.97 15.78
CA TYR A 216 11.51 1.72 15.48
C TYR A 216 12.95 1.65 16.01
N GLU A 217 13.55 2.74 16.50
CA GLU A 217 14.97 2.78 16.91
C GLU A 217 15.32 1.88 18.11
N ALA A 218 14.31 1.34 18.80
CA ALA A 218 14.47 0.38 19.88
C ALA A 218 14.57 -1.10 19.41
N TYR A 219 14.27 -1.40 18.14
CA TYR A 219 14.36 -2.76 17.59
C TYR A 219 15.73 -2.97 16.93
N GLU A 220 16.58 -3.80 17.54
CA GLU A 220 17.93 -4.07 17.03
C GLU A 220 17.92 -4.75 15.64
N ASP A 221 16.81 -5.38 15.27
CA ASP A 221 16.62 -6.14 14.03
C ASP A 221 16.11 -5.28 12.85
N VAL A 222 15.93 -3.97 13.05
CA VAL A 222 15.52 -3.02 12.01
C VAL A 222 16.62 -1.96 11.80
N ILE A 223 17.06 -1.78 10.55
CA ILE A 223 18.03 -0.75 10.17
C ILE A 223 17.39 0.25 9.22
N PHE A 224 17.51 1.54 9.53
CA PHE A 224 17.21 2.60 8.59
C PHE A 224 18.45 3.09 7.86
N LEU A 225 18.36 3.28 6.55
CA LEU A 225 19.41 3.88 5.71
C LEU A 225 18.81 4.97 4.81
N SER A 226 19.56 6.05 4.61
CA SER A 226 19.18 7.13 3.69
C SER A 226 20.29 7.31 2.66
N LEU A 227 20.09 6.85 1.43
CA LEU A 227 21.02 7.03 0.33
C LEU A 227 20.71 8.36 -0.37
N ALA A 228 21.71 9.26 -0.38
CA ALA A 228 21.58 10.58 -0.96
C ALA A 228 22.53 10.79 -2.15
N PHE A 229 22.07 11.42 -3.22
CA PHE A 229 22.91 11.77 -4.37
C PHE A 229 24.09 12.66 -3.99
N ASP A 230 23.84 13.61 -3.09
CA ASP A 230 24.75 14.69 -2.77
C ASP A 230 26.00 14.24 -2.01
N ASN A 231 27.09 14.98 -2.17
CA ASN A 231 28.32 14.71 -1.44
C ASN A 231 28.22 15.15 0.03
N SER A 232 29.09 14.58 0.86
CA SER A 232 29.13 14.80 2.31
C SER A 232 29.22 16.28 2.71
N ASN A 233 29.89 17.12 1.92
CA ASN A 233 30.05 18.55 2.22
C ASN A 233 28.77 19.36 1.97
N LYS A 234 27.97 18.98 0.96
CA LYS A 234 26.63 19.55 0.75
C LYS A 234 25.67 19.08 1.85
N LEU A 235 25.58 17.76 2.06
CA LEU A 235 24.66 17.16 3.04
C LEU A 235 24.90 17.70 4.46
N LYS A 236 26.15 17.74 4.94
CA LYS A 236 26.47 18.31 6.26
C LYS A 236 26.08 19.78 6.41
N LYS A 237 26.04 20.57 5.33
CA LYS A 237 25.54 21.96 5.38
C LYS A 237 24.02 22.05 5.34
N PHE A 238 23.37 21.14 4.61
CA PHE A 238 21.92 21.07 4.46
C PHE A 238 21.25 20.60 5.76
N LEU A 239 21.78 19.54 6.37
CA LEU A 239 21.22 18.89 7.56
C LEU A 239 21.39 19.73 8.85
N ILE A 240 22.20 20.79 8.84
CA ILE A 240 22.23 21.80 9.92
C ILE A 240 20.89 22.55 10.04
N LYS A 241 20.11 22.62 8.96
CA LYS A 241 18.84 23.35 8.89
C LYS A 241 17.61 22.45 8.71
N ASN A 242 17.83 21.21 8.29
CA ASN A 242 16.78 20.24 8.00
C ASN A 242 17.12 18.99 8.82
N GLU A 243 16.44 18.84 9.96
CA GLU A 243 16.68 17.74 10.88
C GLU A 243 16.25 16.41 10.24
N PHE A 244 17.18 15.46 10.17
CA PHE A 244 16.92 14.12 9.66
C PHE A 244 17.73 13.10 10.47
N ARG A 245 17.03 12.11 11.04
CA ARG A 245 17.59 11.15 12.02
C ARG A 245 18.16 9.88 11.39
N TYR A 246 17.75 9.53 10.17
CA TYR A 246 18.29 8.36 9.48
C TYR A 246 19.82 8.50 9.29
N PRO A 247 20.59 7.40 9.39
CA PRO A 247 21.95 7.35 8.86
C PRO A 247 21.97 7.80 7.39
N VAL A 248 22.65 8.91 7.10
CA VAL A 248 22.75 9.47 5.74
C VAL A 248 24.03 9.01 5.05
N ILE A 249 23.89 8.31 3.93
CA ILE A 249 24.96 7.80 3.08
C ILE A 249 25.13 8.75 1.87
N PRO A 250 26.29 9.39 1.69
CA PRO A 250 26.54 10.39 0.64
C PRO A 250 27.02 9.78 -0.69
N ASN A 251 26.89 10.53 -1.78
CA ASN A 251 27.38 10.22 -3.14
C ASN A 251 26.73 8.98 -3.80
N GLN A 252 25.48 8.65 -3.48
CA GLN A 252 24.85 7.38 -3.89
C GLN A 252 24.15 7.42 -5.26
N LYS A 253 24.30 8.50 -6.04
CA LYS A 253 23.63 8.66 -7.34
C LYS A 253 23.85 7.48 -8.29
N ASP A 254 25.09 7.02 -8.44
CA ASP A 254 25.42 5.90 -9.32
C ASP A 254 24.81 4.56 -8.85
N PHE A 255 24.82 4.30 -7.54
CA PHE A 255 24.21 3.10 -6.97
C PHE A 255 22.70 3.10 -7.15
N ILE A 256 22.05 4.23 -6.85
CA ILE A 256 20.60 4.41 -6.99
C ILE A 256 20.17 4.27 -8.47
N GLU A 257 20.75 5.06 -9.38
CA GLU A 257 20.30 5.13 -10.78
C GLU A 257 20.73 3.92 -11.61
N ASN A 258 21.93 3.36 -11.40
CA ASN A 258 22.49 2.34 -12.29
C ASN A 258 22.54 0.92 -11.69
N GLN A 259 22.40 0.75 -10.37
CA GLN A 259 22.44 -0.58 -9.72
C GLN A 259 21.08 -0.98 -9.15
N MET A 260 20.34 -0.05 -8.54
CA MET A 260 18.94 -0.28 -8.15
C MET A 260 17.94 0.04 -9.27
N GLU A 261 18.34 0.83 -10.27
CA GLU A 261 17.49 1.35 -11.36
C GLU A 261 16.31 2.20 -10.83
N VAL A 262 16.60 3.02 -9.81
CA VAL A 262 15.66 4.00 -9.23
C VAL A 262 15.87 5.36 -9.87
N ASP A 263 14.85 5.83 -10.58
CA ASP A 263 14.82 7.08 -11.35
C ASP A 263 13.76 8.09 -10.87
N HIS A 264 12.95 7.71 -9.88
CA HIS A 264 11.92 8.54 -9.23
C HIS A 264 12.30 8.87 -7.79
N PHE A 265 11.82 10.00 -7.26
CA PHE A 265 12.16 10.49 -5.93
C PHE A 265 10.97 11.20 -5.26
N PRO A 266 10.73 10.99 -3.95
CA PRO A 266 11.39 9.97 -3.11
C PRO A 266 11.03 8.54 -3.52
N THR A 267 11.93 7.60 -3.20
CA THR A 267 11.62 6.16 -3.20
C THR A 267 12.02 5.61 -1.85
N HIS A 268 11.16 4.78 -1.27
CA HIS A 268 11.46 4.00 -0.08
C HIS A 268 11.41 2.51 -0.42
N LEU A 269 12.32 1.73 0.14
CA LEU A 269 12.40 0.29 -0.02
C LEU A 269 12.32 -0.38 1.35
N ILE A 270 11.63 -1.51 1.40
CA ILE A 270 11.68 -2.47 2.51
C ILE A 270 12.42 -3.70 2.00
N ILE A 271 13.43 -4.14 2.73
CA ILE A 271 14.30 -5.26 2.39
C ILE A 271 14.23 -6.26 3.55
N ASP A 272 14.05 -7.55 3.25
CA ASP A 272 13.92 -8.61 4.24
C ASP A 272 15.25 -9.01 4.93
N GLU A 273 15.14 -9.93 5.88
CA GLU A 273 16.24 -10.55 6.62
C GLU A 273 17.25 -11.31 5.71
N GLU A 274 16.84 -11.72 4.51
CA GLU A 274 17.67 -12.46 3.53
C GLU A 274 18.31 -11.53 2.46
N GLY A 275 17.95 -10.25 2.42
CA GLY A 275 18.45 -9.23 1.49
C GLY A 275 17.67 -9.13 0.18
N TYR A 276 16.41 -9.55 0.14
CA TYR A 276 15.47 -9.38 -0.97
C TYR A 276 14.59 -8.14 -0.76
N ILE A 277 14.21 -7.49 -1.86
CA ILE A 277 13.30 -6.34 -1.86
C ILE A 277 11.87 -6.87 -1.65
N GLU A 278 11.29 -6.59 -0.48
CA GLU A 278 9.90 -6.91 -0.17
C GLU A 278 8.93 -5.89 -0.75
N LYS A 279 9.31 -4.60 -0.71
CA LYS A 279 8.48 -3.52 -1.24
C LYS A 279 9.31 -2.35 -1.73
N MET A 280 8.80 -1.67 -2.76
CA MET A 280 9.20 -0.32 -3.13
C MET A 280 7.96 0.58 -3.20
N VAL A 281 8.06 1.78 -2.63
CA VAL A 281 6.95 2.74 -2.51
C VAL A 281 7.44 4.17 -2.76
N SER A 282 6.53 5.06 -3.16
CA SER A 282 6.83 6.44 -3.58
C SER A 282 6.61 7.48 -2.47
N SER A 283 6.05 7.11 -1.32
CA SER A 283 5.87 8.05 -0.21
C SER A 283 6.05 7.42 1.18
N VAL A 284 6.25 8.28 2.18
CA VAL A 284 6.31 7.91 3.61
C VAL A 284 4.98 7.37 4.13
N GLU A 285 3.85 7.81 3.59
CA GLU A 285 2.52 7.28 3.91
C GLU A 285 2.38 5.82 3.42
N GLU A 286 2.70 5.55 2.15
CA GLU A 286 2.71 4.19 1.59
C GLU A 286 3.69 3.26 2.36
N LEU A 287 4.85 3.79 2.76
CA LEU A 287 5.83 3.07 3.59
C LEU A 287 5.24 2.67 4.95
N LYS A 288 4.61 3.63 5.66
CA LYS A 288 3.99 3.40 6.97
C LYS A 288 2.83 2.42 6.88
N GLU A 289 2.00 2.53 5.85
CA GLU A 289 0.93 1.56 5.60
C GLU A 289 1.47 0.16 5.33
N THR A 290 2.53 0.03 4.53
CA THR A 290 3.15 -1.26 4.24
C THR A 290 3.74 -1.89 5.50
N LEU A 291 4.50 -1.14 6.29
CA LEU A 291 5.07 -1.62 7.56
C LEU A 291 3.98 -2.03 8.57
N ASN A 292 2.87 -1.29 8.64
CA ASN A 292 1.71 -1.65 9.47
C ASN A 292 1.04 -2.95 8.97
N LYS A 293 0.86 -3.12 7.66
CA LYS A 293 0.30 -4.33 7.03
C LYS A 293 1.21 -5.55 7.28
N MET A 294 2.55 -5.39 7.18
CA MET A 294 3.55 -6.44 7.48
C MET A 294 3.64 -6.78 8.98
N SER A 295 3.34 -5.83 9.87
CA SER A 295 3.36 -6.03 11.33
C SER A 295 2.04 -6.58 11.90
N ALA A 296 0.97 -6.56 11.11
CA ALA A 296 -0.30 -7.18 11.48
C ALA A 296 -0.18 -8.71 11.42
N PRO A 297 -0.76 -9.46 12.37
CA PRO A 297 -0.83 -10.91 12.25
C PRO A 297 -1.66 -11.28 11.02
N ASP A 298 -1.14 -12.21 10.21
CA ASP A 298 -1.86 -12.75 9.06
C ASP A 298 -3.06 -13.60 9.56
N LEU A 299 -4.23 -12.98 9.56
CA LEU A 299 -5.48 -13.59 10.00
C LEU A 299 -5.97 -14.72 9.08
N SER A 300 -5.29 -14.98 7.96
CA SER A 300 -5.60 -16.12 7.08
C SER A 300 -4.98 -17.45 7.55
N GLU A 301 -3.83 -17.44 8.25
CA GLU A 301 -3.19 -18.68 8.74
C GLU A 301 -3.89 -19.31 9.97
N GLU A 302 -4.78 -18.60 10.67
CA GLU A 302 -5.50 -19.12 11.85
C GLU A 302 -6.81 -19.90 11.52
N MET A 303 -7.24 -19.97 10.26
CA MET A 303 -8.47 -20.68 9.88
C MET A 303 -8.28 -22.17 9.51
N ASP A 304 -7.03 -22.65 9.39
CA ASP A 304 -6.68 -23.99 8.90
C ASP A 304 -6.00 -24.92 9.97
N GLN A 305 -6.21 -24.67 11.28
CA GLN A 305 -5.73 -25.53 12.39
C GLN A 305 -6.83 -26.08 13.30
#